data_AF-A0A9P6TP74-F1
#
_entry.id   AF-A0A9P6TP74-F1
#
_cell.length_a   1.000
_cell.length_b   1.000
_cell.length_c   1.000
_cell.angle_alpha   90.00
_cell.angle_beta   90.00
_cell.angle_gamma   90.00
#
_symmetry.space_group_name_H-M   'P 1'
#
loop_
_entity.id
_entity.type
_entity.pdbx_description
1 polymer ?
#
loop_
_entity_poly.entity_id
_entity_poly.type
_entity_poly.pdbx_seq_one_letter_code
_entity_poly.pdbx_strand_id
1 'polypeptide(L)'
;MKALQLYLSKIATYSNSENGKNLANLLSLNDYHVQSLLEQNLILSKIENTCRNRLDAPWDDMTASHLKAAMFLDQGQYLEAFEAQKDVVQAFQRSMSSFTRWCLPILYIINNDLRVVASKADDEMATEGQRKKLEEAANVI
;
A
#
# COMPACT_ATOMS: atom_id res chain seq x y z
N MET A 1 14.32 -11.13 7.34
CA MET A 1 14.70 -11.13 5.90
C MET A 1 13.98 -12.17 5.04
N LYS A 2 13.74 -13.41 5.49
CA LYS A 2 13.09 -14.45 4.65
C LYS A 2 11.66 -14.09 4.22
N ALA A 3 10.84 -13.53 5.13
CA ALA A 3 9.45 -13.21 4.82
C ALA A 3 9.33 -12.00 3.87
N LEU A 4 10.21 -10.99 3.96
CA LEU A 4 10.22 -9.88 2.99
C LEU A 4 10.61 -10.38 1.59
N GLN A 5 11.66 -11.20 1.49
CA GLN A 5 12.07 -11.75 0.19
C GLN A 5 10.96 -12.60 -0.43
N LEU A 6 10.32 -13.47 0.37
CA LEU A 6 9.19 -14.26 -0.08
C LEU A 6 8.02 -13.39 -0.52
N TYR A 7 7.71 -12.34 0.23
CA TYR A 7 6.67 -11.38 -0.11
C TYR A 7 6.95 -10.71 -1.46
N LEU A 8 8.14 -10.15 -1.66
CA LEU A 8 8.54 -9.53 -2.94
C LEU A 8 8.52 -10.53 -4.10
N SER A 9 8.98 -11.78 -3.89
CA SER A 9 8.88 -12.83 -4.90
C SER A 9 7.43 -13.16 -5.27
N LYS A 10 6.51 -13.15 -4.30
CA LYS A 10 5.08 -13.37 -4.57
C LYS A 10 4.46 -12.19 -5.32
N ILE A 11 4.82 -10.95 -4.97
CA ILE A 11 4.39 -9.75 -5.73
C ILE A 11 4.81 -9.91 -7.20
N ALA A 12 6.09 -10.16 -7.48
CA ALA A 12 6.59 -10.34 -8.85
C ALA A 12 5.89 -11.50 -9.58
N THR A 13 5.63 -12.60 -8.88
CA THR A 13 4.96 -13.77 -9.47
C THR A 13 3.51 -13.45 -9.84
N TYR A 14 2.76 -12.80 -8.95
CA TYR A 14 1.35 -12.52 -9.17
C TYR A 14 1.11 -11.35 -10.11
N SER A 15 2.02 -10.37 -10.17
CA SER A 15 1.96 -9.32 -11.20
C SER A 15 2.22 -9.89 -12.59
N ASN A 16 3.25 -10.71 -12.75
CA ASN A 16 3.60 -11.32 -14.05
C ASN A 16 2.56 -12.32 -14.56
N SER A 17 1.86 -12.99 -13.65
CA SER A 17 0.78 -13.93 -13.99
C SER A 17 -0.61 -13.29 -14.01
N GLU A 18 -0.70 -11.96 -13.87
CA GLU A 18 -1.96 -11.20 -13.82
C GLU A 18 -2.94 -11.75 -12.76
N ASN A 19 -2.42 -12.29 -11.66
CA ASN A 19 -3.22 -12.87 -10.58
C ASN A 19 -3.67 -11.78 -9.59
N GLY A 20 -4.61 -10.94 -10.04
CA GLY A 20 -5.03 -9.78 -9.27
C GLY A 20 -5.68 -10.07 -7.92
N LYS A 21 -6.30 -11.24 -7.74
CA LYS A 21 -6.88 -11.63 -6.44
C LYS A 21 -5.79 -11.82 -5.38
N ASN A 22 -4.77 -12.62 -5.69
CA ASN A 22 -3.69 -12.85 -4.74
C ASN A 22 -2.81 -11.62 -4.57
N LEU A 23 -2.61 -10.84 -5.64
CA LEU A 23 -1.86 -9.59 -5.56
C LEU A 23 -2.59 -8.54 -4.70
N ALA A 24 -3.92 -8.46 -4.79
CA ALA A 24 -4.72 -7.59 -3.94
C ALA A 24 -4.60 -7.97 -2.46
N ASN A 25 -4.62 -9.28 -2.13
CA ASN A 25 -4.41 -9.73 -0.75
C ASN A 25 -3.04 -9.33 -0.20
N LEU A 26 -1.99 -9.40 -1.03
CA LEU A 26 -0.64 -8.95 -0.66
C LEU A 26 -0.51 -7.44 -0.55
N LEU A 27 -1.41 -6.65 -1.15
CA LEU A 27 -1.40 -5.19 -1.05
C LEU A 27 -2.42 -4.68 -0.02
N SER A 28 -3.09 -5.58 0.70
CA SER A 28 -4.04 -5.19 1.73
C SER A 28 -3.33 -4.91 3.06
N LEU A 29 -3.61 -3.76 3.66
CA LEU A 29 -3.15 -3.40 5.01
C LEU A 29 -3.83 -4.23 6.11
N ASN A 30 -4.88 -4.98 5.80
CA ASN A 30 -5.67 -5.76 6.76
C ASN A 30 -5.39 -7.27 6.72
N ASP A 31 -4.50 -7.74 5.84
CA ASP A 31 -4.20 -9.16 5.70
C ASP A 31 -3.09 -9.61 6.67
N TYR A 32 -3.13 -10.89 7.07
CA TYR A 32 -2.24 -11.48 8.07
C TYR A 32 -0.75 -11.41 7.69
N HIS A 33 -0.42 -11.30 6.40
CA HIS A 33 0.97 -11.18 5.96
C HIS A 33 1.65 -9.90 6.46
N VAL A 34 0.89 -8.83 6.72
CA VAL A 34 1.41 -7.55 7.20
C VAL A 34 2.12 -7.71 8.55
N GLN A 35 1.53 -8.47 9.47
CA GLN A 35 2.13 -8.75 10.77
C GLN A 35 3.52 -9.42 10.63
N SER A 36 3.63 -10.41 9.74
CA SER A 36 4.90 -11.09 9.46
C SER A 36 5.95 -10.18 8.82
N LEU A 37 5.53 -9.13 8.10
CA LEU A 37 6.44 -8.12 7.56
C LEU A 37 6.94 -7.17 8.66
N LEU A 38 6.05 -6.72 9.54
CA LEU A 38 6.36 -5.80 10.64
C LEU A 38 7.35 -6.41 11.64
N GLU A 39 7.23 -7.72 11.93
CA GLU A 39 8.16 -8.47 12.79
C GLU A 39 9.62 -8.51 12.30
N GLN A 40 9.88 -8.13 11.04
CA GLN A 40 11.23 -8.18 10.46
C GLN A 40 12.09 -6.93 10.71
N ASN A 41 11.61 -5.95 11.50
CA ASN A 41 12.33 -4.72 11.83
C ASN A 41 12.89 -4.03 10.57
N LEU A 42 12.02 -3.79 9.59
CA LEU A 42 12.40 -3.18 8.32
C LEU A 42 12.91 -1.75 8.52
N ILE A 43 13.94 -1.36 7.76
CA ILE A 43 14.51 -0.01 7.81
C ILE A 43 13.85 0.82 6.71
N LEU A 44 13.08 1.84 7.09
CA LEU A 44 12.29 2.67 6.18
C LEU A 44 13.11 3.23 5.00
N SER A 45 14.32 3.72 5.27
CA SER A 45 15.23 4.29 4.24
C SER A 45 15.76 3.26 3.23
N LYS A 46 15.65 1.95 3.51
CA LYS A 46 16.11 0.89 2.61
C LYS A 46 14.97 0.27 1.78
N ILE A 47 13.71 0.56 2.11
CA ILE A 47 12.55 -0.10 1.49
C ILE A 47 12.50 0.16 -0.01
N GLU A 48 12.65 1.41 -0.44
CA GLU A 48 12.58 1.77 -1.86
C GLU A 48 13.63 1.03 -2.68
N ASN A 49 14.91 1.11 -2.28
CA ASN A 49 15.98 0.42 -2.98
C ASN A 49 15.79 -1.10 -2.96
N THR A 50 15.22 -1.66 -1.90
CA THR A 50 14.94 -3.10 -1.82
C THR A 50 13.87 -3.51 -2.82
N CYS A 51 12.80 -2.71 -2.98
CA CYS A 51 11.72 -2.98 -3.92
C CYS A 51 12.16 -2.77 -5.38
N ARG A 52 12.81 -1.64 -5.70
CA ARG A 52 13.34 -1.33 -7.04
C ARG A 52 14.32 -2.37 -7.58
N ASN A 53 15.11 -2.99 -6.70
CA ASN A 53 16.04 -4.04 -7.09
C ASN A 53 15.39 -5.40 -7.35
N ARG A 54 14.08 -5.56 -7.07
CA ARG A 54 13.39 -6.85 -7.06
C ARG A 54 12.10 -6.89 -7.88
N LEU A 55 11.50 -5.74 -8.14
CA LEU A 55 10.20 -5.60 -8.79
C LEU A 55 10.32 -4.63 -9.96
N ASP A 56 9.55 -4.89 -11.02
CA ASP A 56 9.40 -3.96 -12.14
C ASP A 56 8.31 -2.93 -11.86
N ALA A 57 8.38 -1.78 -12.53
CA ALA A 57 7.34 -0.76 -12.45
C ALA A 57 5.96 -1.29 -12.92
N PRO A 58 4.85 -0.87 -12.28
CA PRO A 58 4.76 0.05 -11.14
C PRO A 58 4.91 -0.63 -9.76
N TRP A 59 5.18 -1.94 -9.73
CA TRP A 59 5.08 -2.75 -8.52
C TRP A 59 6.17 -2.42 -7.50
N ASP A 60 7.32 -1.95 -7.94
CA ASP A 60 8.40 -1.45 -7.08
C ASP A 60 7.94 -0.31 -6.18
N ASP A 61 7.47 0.79 -6.78
CA ASP A 61 7.03 1.98 -6.05
C ASP A 61 5.76 1.70 -5.25
N MET A 62 4.78 0.98 -5.83
CA MET A 62 3.57 0.58 -5.12
C MET A 62 3.89 -0.25 -3.86
N THR A 63 4.77 -1.24 -3.98
CA THR A 63 5.12 -2.11 -2.86
C THR A 63 5.92 -1.37 -1.80
N ALA A 64 6.81 -0.46 -2.21
CA ALA A 64 7.56 0.37 -1.28
C ALA A 64 6.63 1.27 -0.45
N SER A 65 5.68 1.95 -1.10
CA SER A 65 4.70 2.80 -0.43
C SER A 65 3.75 2.00 0.47
N HIS A 66 3.33 0.81 0.05
CA HIS A 66 2.51 -0.08 0.87
C HIS A 66 3.23 -0.52 2.16
N LEU A 67 4.50 -0.92 2.06
CA LEU A 67 5.30 -1.30 3.23
C LEU A 67 5.48 -0.12 4.20
N LYS A 68 5.71 1.09 3.69
CA LYS A 68 5.77 2.30 4.51
C LYS A 68 4.43 2.58 5.20
N ALA A 69 3.32 2.49 4.46
CA ALA A 69 1.98 2.69 5.01
C ALA A 69 1.69 1.71 6.16
N ALA A 70 2.02 0.43 5.99
CA ALA A 70 1.90 -0.58 7.04
C ALA A 70 2.75 -0.23 8.28
N MET A 71 3.99 0.20 8.10
CA MET A 71 4.88 0.58 9.20
C MET A 71 4.39 1.83 9.96
N PHE A 72 3.95 2.86 9.25
CA PHE A 72 3.41 4.06 9.89
C PHE A 72 2.09 3.76 10.62
N LEU A 73 1.25 2.90 10.04
CA LEU A 73 0.00 2.47 10.66
C LEU A 73 0.25 1.70 11.97
N ASP A 74 1.25 0.82 11.99
CA ASP A 74 1.68 0.08 13.18
C ASP A 74 2.24 1.00 14.27
N GLN A 75 2.92 2.08 13.88
CA GLN A 75 3.47 3.10 14.79
C GLN A 75 2.43 4.13 15.27
N GLY A 76 1.19 4.04 14.80
CA GLY A 76 0.13 5.01 15.11
C GLY A 76 0.31 6.38 14.43
N GLN A 77 1.17 6.47 13.42
CA GLN A 77 1.42 7.67 12.64
C GLN A 77 0.43 7.75 11.46
N TYR A 78 -0.84 8.08 11.73
CA TYR A 78 -1.90 7.90 10.75
C TYR A 78 -1.83 8.88 9.57
N LEU A 79 -1.28 10.08 9.78
CA LEU A 79 -1.07 11.05 8.71
C LEU A 79 -0.03 10.56 7.70
N GLU A 80 1.12 10.08 8.18
CA GLU A 80 2.17 9.52 7.33
C GLU A 80 1.71 8.20 6.67
N ALA A 81 0.92 7.40 7.38
CA ALA A 81 0.30 6.20 6.80
C ALA A 81 -0.66 6.56 5.65
N PHE A 82 -1.45 7.63 5.81
CA PHE A 82 -2.34 8.12 4.77
C PHE A 82 -1.56 8.57 3.53
N GLU A 83 -0.53 9.39 3.70
CA GLU A 83 0.30 9.86 2.59
C GLU A 83 0.95 8.68 1.84
N ALA A 84 1.50 7.71 2.57
CA ALA A 84 2.09 6.52 1.97
C ALA A 84 1.04 5.65 1.24
N GLN A 85 -0.16 5.46 1.81
CA GLN A 85 -1.22 4.69 1.13
C GLN A 85 -1.78 5.45 -0.09
N LYS A 86 -1.83 6.78 -0.05
CA LYS A 86 -2.18 7.62 -1.20
C LYS A 86 -1.18 7.43 -2.34
N ASP A 87 0.12 7.35 -2.03
CA ASP A 87 1.15 7.05 -3.03
C ASP A 87 0.95 5.68 -3.69
N VAL A 88 0.46 4.66 -2.95
CA VAL A 88 0.10 3.35 -3.53
C VAL A 88 -0.99 3.51 -4.59
N VAL A 89 -2.07 4.23 -4.25
CA VAL A 89 -3.21 4.46 -5.17
C VAL A 89 -2.77 5.23 -6.40
N GLN A 90 -2.02 6.32 -6.21
CA GLN A 90 -1.55 7.13 -7.32
C GLN A 90 -0.56 6.39 -8.23
N ALA A 91 0.34 5.58 -7.66
CA ALA A 91 1.24 4.73 -8.44
C ALA A 91 0.48 3.70 -9.29
N PHE A 92 -0.55 3.07 -8.72
CA PHE A 92 -1.41 2.15 -9.46
C PHE A 92 -2.16 2.85 -10.60
N GLN A 93 -2.79 3.99 -10.32
CA GLN A 93 -3.59 4.75 -11.29
C GLN A 93 -2.77 5.21 -12.50
N ARG A 94 -1.51 5.61 -12.30
CA ARG A 94 -0.60 5.99 -13.41
C ARG A 94 -0.41 4.86 -14.43
N SER A 95 -0.47 3.60 -13.99
CA SER A 95 -0.28 2.42 -14.84
C SER A 95 -1.58 1.70 -15.18
N MET A 96 -2.72 2.12 -14.61
CA MET A 96 -3.99 1.40 -14.72
C MET A 96 -4.48 1.25 -16.16
N SER A 97 -4.19 2.23 -17.04
CA SER A 97 -4.54 2.16 -18.46
C SER A 97 -3.84 1.03 -19.23
N SER A 98 -2.74 0.50 -18.70
CA SER A 98 -2.01 -0.63 -19.27
C SER A 98 -2.52 -2.00 -18.79
N PHE A 99 -3.38 -2.02 -17.77
CA PHE A 99 -3.92 -3.26 -17.21
C PHE A 99 -5.29 -3.61 -17.80
N THR A 100 -5.64 -4.88 -17.74
CA THR A 100 -6.99 -5.35 -18.08
C THR A 100 -7.80 -5.62 -16.80
N ARG A 101 -8.96 -6.29 -16.93
CA ARG A 101 -9.88 -6.58 -15.82
C ARG A 101 -9.27 -7.26 -14.60
N TRP A 102 -8.13 -7.93 -14.76
CA TRP A 102 -7.50 -8.65 -13.67
C TRP A 102 -7.09 -7.72 -12.52
N CYS A 103 -6.87 -6.43 -12.78
CA CYS A 103 -6.42 -5.48 -11.78
C CYS A 103 -7.54 -4.94 -10.87
N LEU A 104 -8.81 -5.20 -11.19
CA LEU A 104 -9.97 -4.69 -10.44
C LEU A 104 -9.98 -5.06 -8.94
N PRO A 105 -9.60 -6.29 -8.51
CA PRO A 105 -9.48 -6.61 -7.09
C PRO A 105 -8.43 -5.75 -6.38
N ILE A 106 -7.34 -5.39 -7.07
CA ILE A 106 -6.28 -4.55 -6.52
C ILE A 106 -6.82 -3.13 -6.31
N LEU A 107 -7.44 -2.56 -7.34
CA LEU A 107 -8.08 -1.25 -7.28
C LEU A 107 -9.05 -1.14 -6.10
N TYR A 108 -9.90 -2.15 -5.94
CA TYR A 108 -10.86 -2.20 -4.84
C TYR A 108 -10.17 -2.16 -3.46
N ILE A 109 -9.18 -3.04 -3.25
CA ILE A 109 -8.48 -3.15 -1.96
C ILE A 109 -7.72 -1.87 -1.63
N ILE A 110 -6.90 -1.34 -2.54
CA ILE A 110 -6.05 -0.19 -2.23
C ILE A 110 -6.87 1.08 -1.95
N ASN A 111 -8.01 1.26 -2.64
CA ASN A 111 -8.93 2.37 -2.40
C ASN A 111 -9.71 2.22 -1.10
N ASN A 112 -10.13 0.98 -0.77
CA ASN A 112 -10.76 0.72 0.53
C ASN A 112 -9.79 1.00 1.68
N ASP A 113 -8.54 0.55 1.56
CA ASP A 113 -7.51 0.77 2.56
C ASP A 113 -7.17 2.27 2.70
N LEU A 114 -7.08 3.02 1.59
CA LEU A 114 -6.91 4.49 1.63
C LEU A 114 -8.03 5.16 2.43
N ARG A 115 -9.29 4.79 2.16
CA ARG A 115 -10.45 5.32 2.90
C ARG A 115 -10.39 4.99 4.40
N VAL A 116 -9.98 3.77 4.75
CA VAL A 116 -9.87 3.35 6.16
C VAL A 116 -8.77 4.14 6.88
N VAL A 117 -7.59 4.28 6.26
CA VAL A 117 -6.48 5.04 6.85
C VAL A 117 -6.82 6.53 6.95
N ALA A 118 -7.50 7.10 5.95
CA ALA A 118 -7.99 8.47 5.98
C ALA A 118 -8.92 8.73 7.17
N SER A 119 -9.85 7.80 7.46
CA SER A 119 -10.72 7.91 8.63
C SER A 119 -9.94 7.95 9.93
N LYS A 120 -8.92 7.08 10.08
CA LYS A 120 -8.06 7.07 11.28
C LYS A 120 -7.28 8.37 11.44
N ALA A 121 -6.76 8.92 10.35
CA ALA A 121 -6.05 10.19 10.35
C ALA A 121 -6.97 11.37 10.74
N ASP A 122 -8.19 11.40 10.23
CA ASP A 122 -9.18 12.42 10.59
C ASP A 122 -9.64 12.31 12.06
N ASP A 123 -9.71 11.09 12.60
CA ASP A 123 -10.03 10.85 14.01
C ASP A 123 -8.90 11.32 14.95
N GLU A 124 -7.63 11.22 14.53
CA GLU A 124 -6.47 11.76 15.25
C GLU A 124 -6.50 13.30 15.32
N MET A 125 -6.90 13.96 14.21
CA MET A 125 -6.96 15.43 14.10
C MET A 125 -8.23 16.06 14.70
N ALA A 126 -8.84 15.44 15.72
CA ALA A 126 -10.20 15.66 16.26
C ALA A 126 -10.67 17.11 16.55
N THR A 127 -9.83 18.12 16.40
CA THR A 127 -10.25 19.52 16.32
C THR A 127 -11.14 19.79 15.09
N GLU A 128 -12.33 20.33 15.33
CA GLU A 128 -13.28 20.76 14.30
C GLU A 128 -12.61 21.64 13.22
N GLY A 129 -12.77 21.27 11.95
CA GLY A 129 -12.23 21.97 10.77
C GLY A 129 -10.96 21.39 10.16
N GLN A 130 -10.35 20.37 10.79
CA GLN A 130 -9.13 19.71 10.29
C GLN A 130 -9.34 18.31 9.70
N ARG A 131 -10.55 17.75 9.78
CA ARG A 131 -10.92 16.48 9.13
C ARG A 131 -10.97 16.64 7.61
N LYS A 132 -9.85 16.40 6.95
CA LYS A 132 -9.63 16.65 5.53
C LYS A 132 -9.15 15.42 4.77
N LYS A 133 -8.71 14.36 5.46
CA LYS A 133 -8.12 13.19 4.84
C LYS A 133 -9.15 12.32 4.13
N LEU A 134 -10.37 12.21 4.65
CA LEU A 134 -11.46 11.54 3.93
C LEU A 134 -11.88 12.30 2.66
N GLU A 135 -11.94 13.63 2.71
CA GLU A 135 -12.19 14.46 1.52
C GLU A 135 -11.06 14.32 0.50
N GLU A 136 -9.81 14.35 0.97
CA GLU A 136 -8.63 14.15 0.13
C GLU A 136 -8.63 12.74 -0.50
N ALA A 137 -8.96 11.69 0.25
CA ALA A 137 -9.10 10.33 -0.29
C ALA A 137 -10.17 10.26 -1.39
N ALA A 138 -11.31 10.91 -1.19
CA ALA A 138 -12.38 10.94 -2.18
C ALA A 138 -11.98 11.63 -3.49
N ASN A 139 -11.07 12.61 -3.43
CA ASN A 139 -10.53 13.28 -4.62
C ASN A 139 -9.47 12.44 -5.36
N VAL A 140 -8.89 11.42 -4.71
CA VAL A 140 -7.88 10.54 -5.29
C VAL A 140 -8.50 9.29 -5.93
N ILE A 141 -9.58 8.75 -5.35
CA ILE A 141 -10.26 7.52 -5.80
C ILE A 141 -11.04 7.74 -7.10
#